data_AF-A0A9Q3BW27-F1
#
_entry.id   AF-A0A9Q3BW27-F1
#
_cell.length_a   1.000
_cell.length_b   1.000
_cell.length_c   1.000
_cell.angle_alpha   90.00
_cell.angle_beta   90.00
_cell.angle_gamma   90.00
#
_symmetry.space_group_name_H-M   'P 1'
#
loop_
_entity.id
_entity.type
_entity.pdbx_description
1 polymer ?
#
loop_
_entity_poly.entity_id
_entity_poly.type
_entity_poly.pdbx_seq_one_letter_code
_entity_poly.pdbx_strand_id
1 'polypeptide(L)'
;MGHMSEDRTKEGVASTDWWPKWEQELSEYINSCERCQKENRKYGKKYGLIQNIEEHKHPWETINMACVTGLVPGGKKNSMPSKKKTTTQPDIVEVKDSPGPVEKIITARRMRLNGKDQRQYLVRFRNHRADKEKWLAEDAIPDGNLHLRRLRASRRT
;
A
#
# COMPACT_ATOMS: atom_id res chain seq x y z
N MET A 1 -26.26 31.14 29.28
CA MET A 1 -27.23 30.87 28.19
C MET A 1 -26.55 30.02 27.13
N GLY A 2 -27.22 28.98 26.64
CA GLY A 2 -26.66 28.06 25.64
C GLY A 2 -26.77 28.63 24.22
N HIS A 3 -25.77 28.37 23.37
CA HIS A 3 -25.77 28.71 21.95
C HIS A 3 -26.17 27.48 21.13
N MET A 4 -27.48 27.22 21.07
CA MET A 4 -28.03 26.06 20.36
C MET A 4 -28.03 26.30 18.84
N SER A 5 -28.27 25.25 18.04
CA SER A 5 -28.45 25.41 16.59
C SER A 5 -29.67 26.29 16.29
N GLU A 6 -29.67 26.94 15.12
CA GLU A 6 -30.78 27.79 14.68
C GLU A 6 -32.12 27.04 14.75
N ASP A 7 -32.16 25.81 14.24
CA ASP A 7 -33.37 24.98 14.22
C ASP A 7 -33.89 24.70 15.63
N ARG A 8 -33.01 24.34 16.58
CA ARG A 8 -33.41 24.09 17.97
C ARG A 8 -33.89 25.34 18.68
N THR A 9 -33.29 26.48 18.35
CA THR A 9 -33.70 27.75 18.92
C THR A 9 -35.09 28.14 18.40
N LYS A 10 -35.37 27.90 17.11
CA LYS A 10 -36.69 28.08 16.51
C LYS A 10 -37.75 27.18 17.14
N GLU A 11 -37.45 25.89 17.29
CA GLU A 11 -38.35 24.92 17.93
C GLU A 11 -38.66 25.30 19.38
N GLY A 12 -37.66 25.73 20.16
CA GLY A 12 -37.86 26.12 21.55
C GLY A 12 -38.75 27.36 21.71
N VAL A 13 -38.52 28.39 20.89
CA VAL A 13 -39.35 29.61 20.88
C VAL A 13 -40.76 29.28 20.42
N ALA A 14 -40.92 28.55 19.32
CA ALA A 14 -42.23 28.15 18.80
C ALA A 14 -43.08 27.34 19.79
N SER A 15 -42.41 26.58 20.68
CA SER A 15 -43.10 25.80 21.72
C SER A 15 -43.52 26.62 22.94
N THR A 16 -42.90 27.77 23.20
CA THR A 16 -43.08 28.50 24.46
C THR A 16 -43.85 29.80 24.26
N ASP A 17 -43.58 30.52 23.18
CA ASP A 17 -44.00 31.89 22.98
C ASP A 17 -44.42 32.17 21.52
N TRP A 18 -45.23 33.21 21.30
CA TRP A 18 -45.64 33.64 19.96
C TRP A 18 -45.82 35.16 19.89
N TRP A 19 -45.28 35.77 18.82
CA TRP A 19 -45.51 37.17 18.48
C TRP A 19 -45.33 37.43 16.97
N PRO A 20 -45.79 38.56 16.41
CA PRO A 20 -45.60 38.87 15.00
C PRO A 20 -44.11 38.96 14.64
N LYS A 21 -43.71 38.31 13.53
CA LYS A 21 -42.32 38.31 13.01
C LYS A 21 -41.25 37.71 13.95
N TRP A 22 -41.65 36.90 14.93
CA TRP A 22 -40.72 36.26 15.89
C TRP A 22 -39.57 35.51 15.22
N GLU A 23 -39.82 34.85 14.08
CA GLU A 23 -38.80 34.11 13.36
C GLU A 23 -37.73 35.03 12.73
N GLN A 24 -38.13 36.22 12.27
CA GLN A 24 -37.20 37.21 11.70
C GLN A 24 -36.30 37.78 12.80
N GLU A 25 -36.87 38.16 13.93
CA GLU A 25 -36.13 38.68 15.08
C GLU A 25 -35.16 37.63 15.64
N LEU A 26 -35.57 36.36 15.68
CA LEU A 26 -34.71 35.27 16.12
C LEU A 26 -33.54 35.05 15.16
N SER A 27 -33.78 35.09 13.85
CA SER A 27 -32.71 34.98 12.85
C SER A 27 -31.73 36.15 12.97
N GLU A 28 -32.23 37.37 13.18
CA GLU A 28 -31.40 38.57 13.39
C GLU A 28 -30.58 38.46 14.69
N TYR A 29 -31.15 37.91 15.76
CA TYR A 29 -30.42 37.62 17.00
C TYR A 29 -29.30 36.58 16.79
N ILE A 30 -29.57 35.49 16.08
CA ILE A 30 -28.58 34.45 15.80
C ILE A 30 -27.44 34.99 14.92
N ASN A 31 -27.79 35.82 13.92
CA ASN A 31 -26.84 36.45 13.01
C ASN A 31 -25.97 37.52 13.71
N SER A 32 -26.52 38.23 14.69
CA SER A 32 -25.76 39.22 15.48
C SER A 32 -24.95 38.60 16.64
N CYS A 33 -25.21 37.34 17.00
CA CYS A 33 -24.53 36.69 18.11
C CYS A 33 -23.05 36.34 17.80
N GLU A 34 -22.11 37.09 18.39
CA GLU A 34 -20.68 36.88 18.14
C GLU A 34 -20.16 35.46 18.41
N ARG A 35 -20.65 34.79 19.47
CA ARG A 35 -20.23 33.42 19.80
C ARG A 35 -20.65 32.43 18.74
N CYS A 36 -21.92 32.48 18.33
CA CYS A 36 -22.44 31.64 17.25
C CYS A 36 -21.65 31.84 15.96
N GLN A 37 -21.35 33.10 15.60
CA GLN A 37 -20.62 33.40 14.37
C GLN A 37 -19.14 32.97 14.42
N LYS A 38 -18.49 33.04 15.59
CA LYS A 38 -17.09 32.60 15.77
C LYS A 38 -16.96 31.07 15.78
N GLU A 39 -17.87 30.38 16.47
CA GLU A 39 -17.81 28.93 16.67
C GLU A 39 -18.37 28.16 15.46
N ASN A 40 -19.52 28.58 14.91
CA ASN A 40 -20.15 27.95 13.75
C ASN A 40 -19.67 28.57 12.44
N ARG A 41 -18.35 28.70 12.27
CA ARG A 41 -17.77 29.19 11.03
C ARG A 41 -18.18 28.23 9.90
N LYS A 42 -19.09 28.67 9.03
CA LYS A 42 -19.43 27.95 7.80
C LYS A 42 -18.13 27.72 7.04
N TYR A 43 -17.68 26.47 6.93
CA TYR A 43 -16.53 26.12 6.10
C TYR A 43 -16.83 26.56 4.67
N GLY A 44 -16.25 27.70 4.31
CA GLY A 44 -16.65 28.50 3.17
C GLY A 44 -15.89 28.13 1.92
N LYS A 45 -16.66 27.94 0.85
CA LYS A 45 -16.32 27.54 -0.53
C LYS A 45 -16.11 26.04 -0.70
N LYS A 46 -16.84 25.48 -1.68
CA LYS A 46 -16.55 24.14 -2.22
C LYS A 46 -15.07 24.12 -2.57
N TYR A 47 -14.37 23.03 -2.25
CA TYR A 47 -12.98 22.84 -2.67
C TYR A 47 -12.88 23.19 -4.15
N GLY A 48 -11.97 24.12 -4.48
CA GLY A 48 -11.73 24.50 -5.88
C GLY A 48 -11.32 23.28 -6.69
N LEU A 49 -11.35 23.39 -8.02
CA LEU A 49 -10.81 22.34 -8.87
C LEU A 49 -9.33 22.13 -8.50
N ILE A 50 -8.90 20.87 -8.40
CA ILE A 50 -7.50 20.52 -8.17
C ILE A 50 -6.67 21.21 -9.28
N GLN A 51 -5.60 21.92 -8.88
CA GLN A 51 -4.72 22.56 -9.84
C GLN A 51 -4.09 21.49 -10.74
N ASN A 52 -4.11 21.72 -12.06
CA ASN A 52 -3.44 20.82 -12.99
C ASN A 52 -1.92 20.96 -12.79
N ILE A 53 -1.23 19.83 -12.69
CA ILE A 53 0.23 19.78 -12.60
C ILE A 53 0.74 19.61 -14.03
N GLU A 54 1.69 20.46 -14.44
CA GLU A 54 2.31 20.34 -15.76
C GLU A 54 3.06 19.01 -15.89
N GLU A 55 2.92 18.35 -17.04
CA GLU A 55 3.62 17.09 -17.32
C GLU A 55 5.11 17.34 -17.52
N HIS A 56 5.94 16.59 -16.79
CA HIS A 56 7.40 16.63 -16.94
C HIS A 56 7.84 15.96 -18.26
N LYS A 57 8.77 16.59 -18.97
CA LYS A 57 9.25 16.14 -20.29
C LYS A 57 10.43 15.18 -20.19
N HIS A 58 11.16 15.22 -19.07
CA HIS A 58 12.37 14.45 -18.89
C HIS A 58 12.37 13.67 -17.57
N PRO A 59 13.04 12.50 -17.51
CA PRO A 59 13.21 11.79 -16.25
C PRO A 59 13.91 12.66 -15.20
N TRP A 60 13.48 12.54 -13.94
CA TRP A 60 14.09 13.21 -12.77
C TRP A 60 13.92 14.74 -12.70
N GLU A 61 13.04 15.32 -13.51
CA GLU A 61 12.79 16.76 -13.56
C GLU A 61 12.16 17.32 -12.26
N THR A 62 11.31 16.52 -11.58
CA THR A 62 10.73 16.88 -10.28
C THR A 62 10.61 15.65 -9.40
N ILE A 63 11.01 15.78 -8.14
CA ILE A 63 10.95 14.72 -7.12
C ILE A 63 10.15 15.24 -5.94
N ASN A 64 8.97 14.68 -5.74
CA ASN A 64 8.15 14.96 -4.56
C ASN A 64 8.48 13.95 -3.46
N MET A 65 8.86 14.44 -2.27
CA MET A 65 9.15 13.60 -1.10
C MET A 65 8.22 13.98 0.04
N ALA A 66 7.64 12.96 0.68
CA ALA A 66 6.84 13.11 1.90
C ALA A 66 7.39 12.19 3.00
N CYS A 67 7.40 12.66 4.25
CA CYS A 67 7.74 11.85 5.41
C CYS A 67 6.47 11.19 5.96
N VAL A 68 6.49 9.87 6.12
CA VAL A 68 5.44 9.15 6.85
C VAL A 68 5.84 9.10 8.32
N THR A 69 5.08 9.79 9.17
CA THR A 69 5.28 9.80 10.62
C THR A 69 4.38 8.76 11.31
N GLY A 70 4.68 8.42 12.57
CA GLY A 70 3.86 7.47 13.35
C GLY A 70 4.09 5.99 13.01
N LEU A 71 5.23 5.65 12.38
CA LEU A 71 5.61 4.26 12.19
C LEU A 71 6.00 3.62 13.54
N VAL A 72 5.64 2.35 13.71
CA VAL A 72 6.08 1.57 14.86
C VAL A 72 7.62 1.50 14.88
N PRO A 73 8.27 1.58 16.06
CA PRO A 73 9.71 1.40 16.15
C PRO A 73 10.12 0.05 15.56
N GLY A 74 11.14 0.04 14.68
CA GLY A 74 11.66 -1.18 14.07
C GLY A 74 12.41 -2.05 15.07
N GLY A 75 11.69 -2.85 15.86
CA GLY A 75 12.27 -3.86 16.75
C GLY A 75 12.49 -5.19 16.03
N LYS A 76 13.33 -6.08 16.58
CA LYS A 76 13.61 -7.45 16.05
C LYS A 76 12.39 -8.38 15.98
N LYS A 77 11.20 -7.86 16.25
CA LYS A 77 9.92 -8.58 16.32
C LYS A 77 8.81 -7.67 15.79
N ASN A 78 8.93 -7.29 14.52
CA ASN A 78 7.83 -6.75 13.74
C ASN A 78 6.92 -7.93 13.31
N SER A 79 6.48 -8.76 14.25
CA SER A 79 5.31 -9.59 14.02
C SER A 79 4.12 -8.65 14.15
N MET A 80 3.50 -8.29 13.04
CA MET A 80 2.15 -7.71 13.12
C MET A 80 1.32 -8.61 14.04
N PRO A 81 0.51 -8.09 14.97
CA PRO A 81 -0.56 -8.90 15.50
C PRO A 81 -1.39 -9.30 14.29
N SER A 82 -1.36 -10.58 13.94
CA SER A 82 -2.23 -11.13 12.91
C SER A 82 -3.64 -10.82 13.35
N LYS A 83 -4.24 -9.76 12.81
CA LYS A 83 -5.69 -9.69 12.71
C LYS A 83 -6.05 -11.00 12.05
N LYS A 84 -6.77 -11.86 12.78
CA LYS A 84 -7.35 -13.08 12.22
C LYS A 84 -8.22 -12.60 11.06
N LYS A 85 -7.68 -12.66 9.85
CA LYS A 85 -8.48 -12.54 8.65
C LYS A 85 -9.35 -13.78 8.70
N THR A 86 -10.64 -13.60 8.99
CA THR A 86 -11.65 -14.53 8.48
C THR A 86 -11.63 -14.35 6.96
N THR A 87 -10.63 -14.98 6.33
CA THR A 87 -10.63 -15.24 4.91
C THR A 87 -11.45 -16.51 4.77
N THR A 88 -12.68 -16.40 4.28
CA THR A 88 -13.27 -17.51 3.54
C THR A 88 -12.28 -17.82 2.41
N GLN A 89 -11.53 -18.90 2.56
CA GLN A 89 -10.59 -19.38 1.56
C GLN A 89 -11.42 -19.85 0.36
N PRO A 90 -11.25 -19.32 -0.86
CA PRO A 90 -11.45 -20.17 -2.02
C PRO A 90 -10.31 -21.19 -2.00
N ASP A 91 -10.64 -22.47 -2.12
CA ASP A 91 -9.69 -23.58 -2.14
C ASP A 91 -8.53 -23.27 -3.09
N ILE A 92 -7.36 -22.98 -2.51
CA ILE A 92 -6.13 -22.85 -3.26
C ILE A 92 -5.73 -24.26 -3.66
N VAL A 93 -6.02 -24.61 -4.90
CA VAL A 93 -5.40 -25.78 -5.54
C VAL A 93 -3.90 -25.55 -5.52
N GLU A 94 -3.17 -26.41 -4.82
CA GLU A 94 -1.71 -26.45 -4.84
C GLU A 94 -1.25 -26.76 -6.28
N VAL A 95 -0.98 -25.73 -7.08
CA VAL A 95 -0.40 -25.90 -8.41
C VAL A 95 1.02 -26.38 -8.20
N LYS A 96 1.27 -27.67 -8.41
CA LYS A 96 2.62 -28.22 -8.52
C LYS A 96 3.31 -27.49 -9.68
N ASP A 97 4.10 -26.48 -9.34
CA ASP A 97 5.02 -25.79 -10.26
C ASP A 97 6.02 -26.83 -10.75
N SER A 98 5.63 -27.53 -11.81
CA SER A 98 6.53 -28.39 -12.57
C SER A 98 7.61 -27.46 -13.11
N PRO A 99 8.89 -27.67 -12.79
CA PRO A 99 9.95 -26.76 -13.20
C PRO A 99 9.92 -26.67 -14.73
N GLY A 100 9.62 -25.47 -15.23
CA GLY A 100 9.60 -25.18 -16.66
C GLY A 100 10.97 -25.46 -17.30
N PRO A 101 11.06 -25.43 -18.64
CA PRO A 101 12.32 -25.69 -19.32
C PRO A 101 13.41 -24.71 -18.87
N VAL A 102 14.59 -25.26 -18.58
CA VAL A 102 15.75 -24.49 -18.13
C VAL A 102 16.25 -23.61 -19.27
N GLU A 103 16.41 -22.31 -19.01
CA GLU A 103 16.97 -21.38 -19.98
C GLU A 103 18.49 -21.38 -19.89
N LYS A 104 19.03 -21.09 -18.69
CA LYS A 104 20.47 -21.05 -18.45
C LYS A 104 20.82 -21.24 -16.98
N ILE A 105 22.06 -21.70 -16.77
CA ILE A 105 22.70 -21.68 -15.46
C ILE A 105 23.55 -20.41 -15.39
N ILE A 106 23.35 -19.61 -14.34
CA ILE A 106 24.02 -18.31 -14.18
C ILE A 106 25.35 -18.49 -13.46
N THR A 107 25.32 -19.18 -12.33
CA THR A 107 26.49 -19.31 -11.45
C THR A 107 26.46 -20.64 -10.68
N ALA A 108 27.59 -20.99 -10.09
CA ALA A 108 27.76 -22.18 -9.29
C ALA A 108 28.34 -21.83 -7.92
N ARG A 109 27.87 -22.51 -6.87
CA ARG A 109 28.43 -22.41 -5.51
C ARG A 109 28.77 -23.80 -4.99
N ARG A 110 29.78 -23.88 -4.14
CA ARG A 110 30.07 -25.07 -3.34
C ARG A 110 29.45 -24.88 -1.96
N MET A 111 28.68 -25.85 -1.48
CA MET A 111 28.13 -25.85 -0.13
C MET A 111 28.29 -27.24 0.49
N ARG A 112 28.52 -27.26 1.81
CA ARG A 112 28.52 -28.47 2.60
C ARG A 112 27.13 -28.69 3.17
N LEU A 113 26.38 -29.62 2.61
CA LEU A 113 25.02 -30.00 3.03
C LEU A 113 25.07 -31.43 3.56
N ASN A 114 24.51 -31.67 4.75
CA ASN A 114 24.49 -32.99 5.38
C ASN A 114 25.88 -33.66 5.44
N GLY A 115 26.92 -32.87 5.74
CA GLY A 115 28.31 -33.34 5.86
C GLY A 115 29.04 -33.61 4.54
N LYS A 116 28.33 -33.59 3.39
CA LYS A 116 28.91 -33.80 2.05
C LYS A 116 29.12 -32.47 1.33
N ASP A 117 30.27 -32.35 0.66
CA ASP A 117 30.53 -31.21 -0.22
C ASP A 117 29.78 -31.40 -1.53
N GLN A 118 28.81 -30.51 -1.80
CA GLN A 118 27.98 -30.56 -2.99
C GLN A 118 28.04 -29.24 -3.76
N ARG A 119 28.02 -29.34 -5.09
CA ARG A 119 27.89 -28.18 -5.98
C ARG A 119 26.42 -27.91 -6.28
N GLN A 120 26.04 -26.65 -6.18
CA GLN A 120 24.72 -26.16 -6.59
C GLN A 120 24.88 -25.12 -7.69
N TYR A 121 23.88 -25.06 -8.54
CA TYR A 121 23.81 -24.20 -9.70
C TYR A 121 22.58 -23.31 -9.62
N LEU A 122 22.75 -22.00 -9.86
CA LEU A 122 21.63 -21.07 -9.92
C LEU A 122 21.00 -21.17 -11.30
N VAL A 123 19.78 -21.70 -11.35
CA VAL A 123 19.06 -22.02 -12.58
C VAL A 123 18.02 -20.94 -12.84
N ARG A 124 18.08 -20.37 -14.06
CA ARG A 124 17.03 -19.51 -14.60
C ARG A 124 16.14 -20.33 -15.53
N PHE A 125 14.84 -20.25 -15.30
CA PHE A 125 13.82 -20.90 -16.10
C PHE A 125 13.33 -19.98 -17.21
N ARG A 126 13.00 -20.56 -18.37
CA ARG A 126 12.55 -19.80 -19.54
C ARG A 126 11.22 -19.11 -19.23
N ASN A 127 11.09 -17.84 -19.61
CA ASN A 127 9.90 -17.00 -19.37
C ASN A 127 9.61 -16.74 -17.87
N HIS A 128 10.60 -16.92 -16.99
CA HIS A 128 10.49 -16.57 -15.58
C HIS A 128 11.41 -15.41 -15.21
N ARG A 129 10.93 -14.54 -14.30
CA ARG A 129 11.71 -13.42 -13.75
C ARG A 129 12.78 -13.92 -12.77
N ALA A 130 13.76 -13.07 -12.48
CA ALA A 130 14.87 -13.37 -11.57
C ALA A 130 14.40 -13.84 -10.17
N ASP A 131 13.23 -13.38 -9.72
CA ASP A 131 12.65 -13.76 -8.42
C ASP A 131 12.31 -15.25 -8.31
N LYS A 132 12.16 -15.95 -9.45
CA LYS A 132 11.86 -17.39 -9.53
C LYS A 132 13.10 -18.25 -9.76
N GLU A 133 14.29 -17.68 -9.71
CA GLU A 133 15.55 -18.44 -9.85
C GLU A 133 15.78 -19.32 -8.63
N LYS A 134 16.24 -20.55 -8.88
CA LYS A 134 16.43 -21.53 -7.81
C LYS A 134 17.82 -22.15 -7.86
N TRP A 135 18.40 -22.33 -6.68
CA TRP A 135 19.58 -23.14 -6.49
C TRP A 135 19.20 -24.62 -6.55
N LEU A 136 19.70 -25.32 -7.57
CA LEU A 136 19.46 -26.74 -7.79
C LEU A 136 20.77 -27.53 -7.75
N ALA A 137 20.69 -28.77 -7.28
CA ALA A 137 21.76 -29.75 -7.40
C ALA A 137 21.90 -30.22 -8.85
N GLU A 138 23.08 -30.71 -9.24
CA GLU A 138 23.33 -31.22 -10.60
C GLU A 138 22.26 -32.24 -11.08
N ASP A 139 21.84 -33.15 -10.19
CA ASP A 139 20.88 -34.20 -10.49
C ASP A 139 19.43 -33.70 -10.65
N ALA A 140 19.13 -32.50 -10.12
CA ALA A 140 17.78 -31.94 -10.10
C ALA A 140 17.51 -30.97 -11.28
N ILE A 141 18.47 -30.83 -12.20
CA ILE A 141 18.38 -29.91 -13.34
C ILE A 141 17.96 -30.71 -14.59
N PRO A 142 16.80 -30.39 -15.20
CA PRO A 142 16.43 -30.94 -16.51
C PRO A 142 17.50 -30.62 -17.56
N ASP A 143 17.92 -31.62 -18.33
CA ASP A 143 18.99 -31.51 -19.33
C ASP A 143 20.30 -30.87 -18.79
N GLY A 144 20.61 -31.09 -17.50
CA GLY A 144 21.70 -30.44 -16.78
C GLY A 144 23.06 -30.52 -17.48
N ASN A 145 23.39 -31.64 -18.12
CA ASN A 145 24.64 -31.82 -18.86
C ASN A 145 24.85 -30.79 -19.98
N LEU A 146 23.80 -30.45 -20.73
CA LEU A 146 23.87 -29.47 -21.81
C LEU A 146 24.16 -28.07 -21.25
N HIS A 147 23.41 -27.68 -20.22
CA HIS A 147 23.54 -26.37 -19.60
C HIS A 147 24.87 -26.20 -18.85
N LEU A 148 25.36 -27.27 -18.21
CA LEU A 148 26.66 -27.27 -17.54
C LEU A 148 27.83 -27.22 -18.53
N ARG A 149 27.72 -27.88 -19.70
CA ARG A 149 28.72 -27.75 -20.77
C ARG A 149 28.81 -26.32 -21.27
N ARG A 150 27.66 -25.66 -21.52
CA ARG A 150 27.61 -24.24 -21.92
C ARG A 150 28.22 -23.32 -20.88
N LEU A 151 27.90 -23.52 -19.60
CA LEU A 151 28.49 -22.74 -18.49
C LEU A 151 30.01 -22.94 -18.39
N ARG A 152 30.50 -24.17 -18.56
CA ARG A 152 31.95 -24.45 -18.53
C ARG A 152 32.65 -23.81 -19.73
N ALA A 153 32.02 -23.79 -20.90
CA ALA A 153 32.56 -23.13 -22.10
C ALA A 153 32.61 -21.61 -21.92
N SER A 154 31.55 -20.99 -21.39
CA SER A 154 31.49 -19.52 -21.18
C SER A 154 32.43 -19.00 -20.12
N ARG A 155 33.00 -19.87 -19.26
CA ARG A 155 33.99 -19.51 -18.24
C ARG A 155 35.44 -19.71 -18.70
N ARG A 156 35.65 -20.24 -19.90
CA ARG A 156 37.00 -20.45 -20.49
C ARG A 156 37.43 -19.29 -21.39
N THR A 157 36.46 -18.56 -21.96
CA THR A 157 36.63 -17.26 -22.60
C THR A 157 36.70 -16.16 -21.56
#